data_AF-A0A8H7D6K5-F1
#
_entry.id   AF-A0A8H7D6K5-F1
#
_cell.length_a   1.000
_cell.length_b   1.000
_cell.length_c   1.000
_cell.angle_alpha   90.00
_cell.angle_beta   90.00
_cell.angle_gamma   90.00
#
_symmetry.space_group_name_H-M   'P 1'
#
loop_
_entity.id
_entity.type
_entity.pdbx_description
1 polymer ?
#
loop_
_entity_poly.entity_id
_entity_poly.type
_entity_poly.pdbx_seq_one_letter_code
_entity_poly.pdbx_strand_id
1 'polypeptide(L)'
;MAQRFWKAIQFFILQDACNLFIRSNPMFHADGPGWTAYGWGWRALAAAVWGFNIYSVMMLGSLLFSAVCVACRISEPEEWPLLFGGPREAYSIRRFWGRAWHQFMRRYVSTHGKYLAQHLLRLPSGGNASAYVQLYTAFLISGLIHYIAETMALDHWRGGAMPFFMFQACAITVEDFILFAARKAGIRDGWAVRAVGYAWTWAWLALTLPGWQESLVHGGQMEEGLPVSVLMGVWQGEWVLRSR
;
A
#
# COMPACT_ATOMS: atom_id res chain seq x y z
N MET A 1 -24.51 11.34 4.33
CA MET A 1 -23.87 12.28 3.37
C MET A 1 -22.77 13.15 4.00
N ALA A 2 -23.06 13.93 5.06
CA ALA A 2 -22.09 14.85 5.68
C ALA A 2 -20.75 14.20 6.15
N GLN A 3 -20.80 13.00 6.74
CA GLN A 3 -19.59 12.30 7.19
C GLN A 3 -18.66 11.91 6.03
N ARG A 4 -19.22 11.53 4.86
CA ARG A 4 -18.44 11.16 3.67
C ARG A 4 -17.79 12.38 3.03
N PHE A 5 -18.52 13.50 3.00
CA PHE A 5 -17.99 14.79 2.57
C PHE A 5 -16.79 15.24 3.42
N TRP A 6 -16.90 15.14 4.75
CA TRP A 6 -15.79 15.54 5.63
C TRP A 6 -14.56 14.64 5.48
N LYS A 7 -14.77 13.33 5.27
CA LYS A 7 -13.68 12.41 4.92
C LYS A 7 -13.02 12.76 3.60
N ALA A 8 -13.79 13.16 2.58
CA ALA A 8 -13.24 13.58 1.30
C ALA A 8 -12.32 14.81 1.47
N ILE A 9 -12.73 15.80 2.27
CA ILE A 9 -11.88 16.96 2.57
C ILE A 9 -10.59 16.53 3.30
N GLN A 10 -10.70 15.64 4.30
CA GLN A 10 -9.53 15.14 5.03
C GLN A 10 -8.53 14.43 4.10
N PHE A 11 -9.01 13.55 3.21
CA PHE A 11 -8.14 12.86 2.27
C PHE A 11 -7.59 13.79 1.20
N PHE A 12 -8.33 14.83 0.81
CA PHE A 12 -7.83 15.85 -0.11
C PHE A 12 -6.67 16.64 0.51
N ILE A 13 -6.81 17.07 1.77
CA ILE A 13 -5.73 17.76 2.50
C ILE A 13 -4.50 16.85 2.66
N LEU A 14 -4.71 15.56 2.96
CA LEU A 14 -3.61 14.58 3.03
C LEU A 14 -2.92 14.41 1.67
N GLN A 15 -3.70 14.32 0.59
CA GLN A 15 -3.16 14.23 -0.77
C GLN A 15 -2.36 15.47 -1.14
N ASP A 16 -2.88 16.66 -0.84
CA ASP A 16 -2.23 17.95 -1.07
C ASP A 16 -0.89 18.03 -0.31
N ALA A 17 -0.86 17.63 0.96
CA ALA A 17 0.38 17.57 1.74
C ALA A 17 1.41 16.61 1.12
N CYS A 18 1.00 15.41 0.71
CA CYS A 18 1.88 14.45 0.05
C CYS A 18 2.38 14.98 -1.30
N ASN A 19 1.49 15.59 -2.08
CA ASN A 19 1.79 16.20 -3.37
C ASN A 19 2.84 17.30 -3.24
N LEU A 20 2.70 18.21 -2.27
CA LEU A 20 3.69 19.26 -2.02
C LEU A 20 5.04 18.69 -1.61
N PHE A 21 5.06 17.63 -0.78
CA PHE A 21 6.32 16.98 -0.40
C PHE A 21 7.01 16.32 -1.60
N ILE A 22 6.27 15.53 -2.38
CA ILE A 22 6.76 14.88 -3.60
C ILE A 22 7.34 15.91 -4.58
N ARG A 23 6.59 17.00 -4.82
CA ARG A 23 6.99 18.08 -5.73
C ARG A 23 8.16 18.91 -5.23
N SER A 24 8.46 18.92 -3.93
CA SER A 24 9.56 19.73 -3.38
C SER A 24 10.85 18.93 -3.16
N ASN A 25 10.79 17.60 -3.18
CA ASN A 25 11.90 16.76 -2.76
C ASN A 25 12.53 15.97 -3.92
N PRO A 26 13.84 16.13 -4.21
CA PRO A 26 14.53 15.47 -5.32
C PRO A 26 14.40 13.94 -5.37
N MET A 27 14.14 13.30 -4.23
CA MET A 27 14.00 11.83 -4.18
C MET A 27 12.80 11.28 -4.96
N PHE A 28 11.87 12.15 -5.40
CA PHE A 28 10.72 11.76 -6.22
C PHE A 28 10.79 12.28 -7.66
N HIS A 29 11.89 12.90 -8.08
CA HIS A 29 12.03 13.42 -9.44
C HIS A 29 12.65 12.36 -10.35
N ALA A 30 12.30 12.40 -11.62
CA ALA A 30 12.76 11.41 -12.59
C ALA A 30 14.29 11.41 -12.76
N ASP A 31 14.90 12.58 -12.63
CA ASP A 31 16.34 12.83 -12.69
C ASP A 31 17.03 12.89 -11.31
N GLY A 32 16.26 12.66 -10.24
CA GLY A 32 16.74 12.76 -8.86
C GLY A 32 17.47 11.50 -8.35
N PRO A 33 18.17 11.59 -7.21
CA PRO A 33 18.77 10.42 -6.58
C PRO A 33 17.71 9.40 -6.15
N GLY A 34 17.97 8.11 -6.35
CA GLY A 34 17.11 7.04 -5.84
C GLY A 34 16.97 7.09 -4.32
N TRP A 35 15.89 6.52 -3.77
CA TRP A 35 15.63 6.52 -2.33
C TRP A 35 16.79 5.88 -1.54
N THR A 36 17.42 4.86 -2.12
CA THR A 36 18.59 4.17 -1.59
C THR A 36 19.86 5.04 -1.54
N ALA A 37 19.92 6.16 -2.27
CA ALA A 37 21.01 7.12 -2.10
C ALA A 37 20.93 7.88 -0.77
N TYR A 38 19.75 7.93 -0.14
CA TYR A 38 19.54 8.61 1.13
C TYR A 38 19.69 7.69 2.34
N GLY A 39 19.93 8.30 3.50
CA GLY A 39 19.96 7.62 4.79
C GLY A 39 18.61 6.99 5.17
N TRP A 40 18.64 6.06 6.12
CA TRP A 40 17.48 5.25 6.49
C TRP A 40 16.23 6.05 6.86
N GLY A 41 16.39 7.17 7.57
CA GLY A 41 15.27 8.06 7.94
C GLY A 41 14.53 8.61 6.71
N TRP A 42 15.27 9.01 5.67
CA TRP A 42 14.70 9.51 4.42
C TRP A 42 14.03 8.40 3.61
N ARG A 43 14.61 7.19 3.57
CA ARG A 43 13.96 6.02 2.94
C ARG A 43 12.63 5.68 3.59
N ALA A 44 12.62 5.65 4.93
CA ALA A 44 11.40 5.43 5.70
C ALA A 44 10.38 6.53 5.44
N LEU A 45 10.80 7.80 5.40
CA LEU A 45 9.90 8.92 5.07
C LEU A 45 9.34 8.81 3.65
N ALA A 46 10.17 8.44 2.66
CA ALA A 46 9.73 8.25 1.29
C ALA A 46 8.65 7.16 1.18
N ALA A 47 8.86 6.02 1.85
CA ALA A 47 7.87 4.96 1.93
C ALA A 47 6.55 5.41 2.60
N ALA A 48 6.61 6.27 3.62
CA ALA A 48 5.43 6.88 4.26
C ALA A 48 4.68 7.77 3.29
N VAL A 49 5.38 8.72 2.67
CA VAL A 49 4.77 9.68 1.75
C VAL A 49 4.13 8.94 0.57
N TRP A 50 4.82 7.96 0.01
CA TRP A 50 4.26 7.09 -1.04
C TRP A 50 3.00 6.37 -0.56
N GLY A 51 3.07 5.72 0.61
CA GLY A 51 1.95 4.97 1.16
C GLY A 51 0.72 5.84 1.45
N PHE A 52 0.95 7.02 2.03
CA PHE A 52 -0.11 8.00 2.31
C PHE A 52 -0.69 8.60 1.03
N ASN A 53 0.13 8.91 0.03
CA ASN A 53 -0.33 9.37 -1.28
C ASN A 53 -1.28 8.36 -1.94
N ILE A 54 -0.87 7.10 -2.06
CA ILE A 54 -1.73 6.04 -2.62
C ILE A 54 -3.01 5.87 -1.80
N TYR A 55 -2.88 5.90 -0.47
CA TYR A 55 -4.03 5.83 0.43
C TYR A 55 -5.04 6.96 0.18
N SER A 56 -4.58 8.22 0.12
CA SER A 56 -5.48 9.36 -0.12
C SER A 56 -6.08 9.35 -1.52
N VAL A 57 -5.31 9.04 -2.58
CA VAL A 57 -5.84 8.95 -3.96
C VAL A 57 -6.95 7.91 -4.05
N MET A 58 -6.70 6.69 -3.55
CA MET A 58 -7.69 5.61 -3.64
C MET A 58 -8.94 5.92 -2.82
N MET A 59 -8.78 6.49 -1.62
CA MET A 59 -9.92 6.87 -0.78
C MET A 59 -10.74 8.01 -1.40
N LEU A 60 -10.10 9.04 -1.95
CA LEU A 60 -10.79 10.11 -2.67
C LEU A 60 -11.54 9.58 -3.89
N GLY A 61 -10.87 8.79 -4.74
CA GLY A 61 -11.48 8.18 -5.91
C GLY A 61 -12.69 7.33 -5.55
N SER A 62 -12.59 6.52 -4.51
CA SER A 62 -13.71 5.71 -4.01
C SER A 62 -14.87 6.57 -3.50
N LEU A 63 -14.59 7.63 -2.74
CA LEU A 63 -15.63 8.52 -2.24
C LEU A 63 -16.35 9.26 -3.36
N LEU A 64 -15.60 9.80 -4.33
CA LEU A 64 -16.16 10.49 -5.50
C LEU A 64 -16.98 9.55 -6.37
N PHE A 65 -16.44 8.38 -6.70
CA PHE A 65 -17.15 7.39 -7.51
C PHE A 65 -18.40 6.88 -6.80
N SER A 66 -18.34 6.63 -5.49
CA SER A 66 -19.52 6.26 -4.69
C SER A 66 -20.60 7.34 -4.70
N ALA A 67 -20.21 8.62 -4.66
CA ALA A 67 -21.16 9.72 -4.68
C ALA A 67 -21.91 9.79 -6.02
N VAL A 68 -21.20 9.57 -7.14
CA VAL A 68 -21.81 9.50 -8.47
C VAL A 68 -22.77 8.31 -8.57
N CYS A 69 -22.33 7.11 -8.19
CA CYS A 69 -23.19 5.91 -8.26
C CYS A 69 -24.46 6.04 -7.41
N VAL A 70 -24.36 6.58 -6.19
CA VAL A 70 -25.51 6.84 -5.32
C VAL A 70 -26.43 7.90 -5.91
N ALA A 71 -25.88 9.01 -6.43
CA ALA A 71 -26.68 10.07 -7.06
C ALA A 71 -27.44 9.57 -8.29
N CYS A 72 -26.83 8.67 -9.06
CA CYS A 72 -27.44 8.00 -10.21
C CYS A 72 -28.35 6.81 -9.84
N ARG A 73 -28.52 6.49 -8.55
CA ARG A 73 -29.30 5.34 -8.05
C ARG A 73 -28.81 3.98 -8.58
N ILE A 74 -27.52 3.86 -8.87
CA ILE A 74 -26.87 2.60 -9.29
C ILE A 74 -26.63 1.68 -8.08
N SER A 75 -26.38 2.27 -6.91
CA SER A 75 -26.03 1.56 -5.67
C SER A 75 -26.43 2.38 -4.46
N GLU A 76 -26.62 1.72 -3.32
CA GLU A 76 -26.84 2.35 -2.02
C GLU A 76 -25.51 2.74 -1.34
N PRO A 77 -25.50 3.76 -0.47
CA PRO A 77 -24.29 4.17 0.25
C PRO A 77 -23.62 3.03 1.03
N GLU A 78 -24.38 2.08 1.56
CA GLU A 78 -23.89 0.96 2.38
C GLU A 78 -23.07 -0.06 1.56
N GLU A 79 -23.25 -0.08 0.24
CA GLU A 79 -22.52 -0.96 -0.69
C GLU A 79 -21.08 -0.50 -0.96
N TRP A 80 -20.69 0.66 -0.40
CA TRP A 80 -19.35 1.25 -0.56
C TRP A 80 -18.56 1.17 0.75
N PRO A 81 -17.93 0.01 1.06
CA PRO A 81 -17.07 -0.13 2.21
C PRO A 81 -15.76 0.67 2.04
N LEU A 82 -15.07 0.91 3.16
CA LEU A 82 -13.74 1.52 3.12
C LEU A 82 -12.76 0.58 2.40
N LEU A 83 -11.97 1.13 1.48
CA LEU A 83 -10.98 0.37 0.72
C LEU A 83 -9.80 -0.10 1.57
N PHE A 84 -9.56 0.52 2.72
CA PHE A 84 -8.47 0.18 3.63
C PHE A 84 -9.05 -0.13 5.00
N GLY A 85 -8.32 -0.94 5.76
CA GLY A 85 -8.64 -1.11 7.17
C GLY A 85 -8.04 0.00 8.03
N GLY A 86 -7.80 -0.33 9.30
CA GLY A 86 -7.28 0.62 10.28
C GLY A 86 -5.76 0.51 10.49
N PRO A 87 -5.06 1.61 10.79
CA PRO A 87 -3.63 1.58 11.15
C PRO A 87 -3.36 0.78 12.43
N ARG A 88 -4.39 0.55 13.25
CA ARG A 88 -4.34 -0.32 14.44
C ARG A 88 -3.99 -1.79 14.12
N GLU A 89 -4.11 -2.20 12.87
CA GLU A 89 -3.77 -3.55 12.43
C GLU A 89 -2.36 -3.64 11.81
N ALA A 90 -1.66 -2.53 11.58
CA ALA A 90 -0.40 -2.52 10.83
C ALA A 90 0.86 -2.89 11.65
N TYR A 91 0.72 -3.68 12.72
CA TYR A 91 1.83 -4.08 13.60
C TYR A 91 2.46 -5.43 13.23
N SER A 92 2.15 -5.96 12.06
CA SER A 92 2.80 -7.14 11.49
C SER A 92 2.64 -7.08 9.98
N ILE A 93 3.57 -7.64 9.21
CA ILE A 93 3.50 -7.66 7.74
C ILE A 93 2.23 -8.43 7.30
N ARG A 94 1.92 -9.55 7.97
CA ARG A 94 0.70 -10.33 7.69
C ARG A 94 -0.56 -9.52 7.88
N ARG A 95 -0.64 -8.75 8.98
CA ARG A 95 -1.82 -7.92 9.26
C ARG A 95 -1.87 -6.67 8.40
N PHE A 96 -0.73 -6.08 8.07
CA PHE A 96 -0.64 -4.95 7.16
C PHE A 96 -1.32 -5.30 5.83
N TRP A 97 -0.86 -6.35 5.13
CA TRP A 97 -1.45 -6.76 3.85
C TRP A 97 -2.85 -7.37 4.00
N GLY A 98 -3.08 -8.14 5.07
CA GLY A 98 -4.31 -8.89 5.26
C GLY A 98 -5.48 -8.09 5.82
N ARG A 99 -5.23 -6.91 6.41
CA ARG A 99 -6.23 -6.14 7.16
C ARG A 99 -6.10 -4.62 7.06
N ALA A 100 -4.91 -4.05 6.89
CA ALA A 100 -4.72 -2.60 6.96
C ALA A 100 -4.64 -1.95 5.55
N TRP A 101 -3.76 -2.46 4.70
CA TRP A 101 -3.51 -1.98 3.34
C TRP A 101 -4.67 -2.34 2.39
N HIS A 102 -4.73 -1.79 1.18
CA HIS A 102 -5.92 -1.85 0.32
C HIS A 102 -6.57 -3.26 0.22
N GLN A 103 -7.86 -3.35 0.53
CA GLN A 103 -8.61 -4.60 0.63
C GLN A 103 -9.40 -4.91 -0.65
N PHE A 104 -9.41 -3.99 -1.62
CA PHE A 104 -10.17 -4.10 -2.87
C PHE A 104 -9.89 -5.40 -3.63
N MET A 105 -8.60 -5.74 -3.79
CA MET A 105 -8.17 -6.94 -4.53
C MET A 105 -8.13 -8.23 -3.70
N ARG A 106 -8.34 -8.15 -2.38
CA ARG A 106 -8.13 -9.29 -1.48
C ARG A 106 -8.99 -10.49 -1.85
N ARG A 107 -10.29 -10.29 -2.13
CA ARG A 107 -11.20 -11.39 -2.47
C ARG A 107 -10.83 -12.04 -3.80
N TYR A 108 -10.53 -11.23 -4.82
CA TYR A 108 -10.17 -11.71 -6.16
C TYR A 108 -8.92 -12.56 -6.11
N VAL A 109 -7.86 -12.04 -5.49
CA VAL A 109 -6.56 -12.69 -5.40
C VAL A 109 -6.60 -13.94 -4.51
N SER A 110 -7.28 -13.90 -3.35
CA SER A 110 -7.34 -15.04 -2.42
C SER A 110 -8.15 -16.23 -2.93
N THR A 111 -9.14 -16.00 -3.80
CA THR A 111 -9.97 -17.07 -4.35
C THR A 111 -9.16 -18.05 -5.19
N HIS A 112 -8.19 -17.56 -5.98
CA HIS A 112 -7.28 -18.41 -6.76
C HIS A 112 -6.38 -19.27 -5.87
N GLY A 113 -5.86 -18.69 -4.79
CA GLY A 113 -5.08 -19.44 -3.79
C GLY A 113 -5.89 -20.57 -3.16
N LYS A 114 -7.16 -20.30 -2.82
CA LYS A 114 -8.06 -21.30 -2.26
C LYS A 114 -8.32 -22.43 -3.26
N TYR A 115 -8.57 -22.06 -4.52
CA TYR A 115 -8.78 -23.03 -5.60
C TYR A 115 -7.56 -23.94 -5.80
N LEU A 116 -6.35 -23.35 -5.90
CA LEU A 116 -5.11 -24.11 -6.04
C LEU A 116 -4.90 -25.06 -4.85
N ALA A 117 -5.05 -24.56 -3.63
CA ALA A 117 -4.84 -25.37 -2.43
C ALA A 117 -5.83 -26.53 -2.32
N GLN A 118 -7.12 -26.29 -2.58
CA GLN A 118 -8.19 -27.26 -2.28
C GLN A 118 -8.50 -28.19 -3.46
N HIS A 119 -8.48 -27.69 -4.69
CA HIS A 119 -8.91 -28.47 -5.86
C HIS A 119 -7.75 -29.08 -6.64
N LEU A 120 -6.63 -28.36 -6.77
CA LEU A 120 -5.47 -28.87 -7.52
C LEU A 120 -4.52 -29.68 -6.63
N LEU A 121 -4.19 -29.15 -5.46
CA LEU A 121 -3.25 -29.80 -4.52
C LEU A 121 -3.94 -30.70 -3.48
N ARG A 122 -5.28 -30.65 -3.39
CA ARG A 122 -6.10 -31.46 -2.46
C ARG A 122 -5.66 -31.33 -0.99
N LEU A 123 -5.21 -30.14 -0.59
CA LEU A 123 -4.75 -29.88 0.77
C LEU A 123 -5.95 -29.71 1.73
N PRO A 124 -5.88 -30.24 2.96
CA PRO A 124 -6.92 -30.05 3.96
C PRO A 124 -7.18 -28.56 4.25
N SER A 125 -8.47 -28.21 4.31
CA SER A 125 -8.90 -26.89 4.77
C SER A 125 -8.38 -26.60 6.17
N GLY A 126 -7.88 -25.37 6.40
CA GLY A 126 -7.41 -24.92 7.71
C GLY A 126 -6.00 -25.40 8.10
N GLY A 127 -5.35 -26.26 7.31
CA GLY A 127 -3.97 -26.66 7.54
C GLY A 127 -2.93 -25.61 7.13
N ASN A 128 -1.75 -25.64 7.75
CA ASN A 128 -0.64 -24.71 7.44
C ASN A 128 -0.24 -24.76 5.97
N ALA A 129 -0.15 -25.95 5.36
CA ALA A 129 0.18 -26.08 3.95
C ALA A 129 -0.83 -25.34 3.06
N SER A 130 -2.14 -25.50 3.33
CA SER A 130 -3.19 -24.79 2.61
C SER A 130 -3.10 -23.27 2.80
N ALA A 131 -2.81 -22.81 4.02
CA ALA A 131 -2.67 -21.40 4.33
C ALA A 131 -1.47 -20.75 3.61
N TYR A 132 -0.33 -21.44 3.55
CA TYR A 132 0.86 -20.92 2.85
C TYR A 132 0.72 -20.99 1.33
N VAL A 133 0.12 -22.04 0.76
CA VAL A 133 -0.20 -22.05 -0.68
C VAL A 133 -1.09 -20.85 -1.04
N GLN A 134 -2.12 -20.57 -0.24
CA GLN A 134 -2.97 -19.40 -0.44
C GLN A 134 -2.19 -18.08 -0.33
N LEU A 135 -1.31 -17.96 0.67
CA LEU A 135 -0.47 -16.78 0.87
C LEU A 135 0.44 -16.50 -0.33
N TYR A 136 1.22 -17.49 -0.75
CA TYR A 136 2.18 -17.33 -1.85
C TYR A 136 1.47 -17.13 -3.18
N THR A 137 0.35 -17.81 -3.42
CA THR A 137 -0.47 -17.58 -4.63
C THR A 137 -0.99 -16.15 -4.67
N ALA A 138 -1.43 -15.62 -3.53
CA ALA A 138 -1.96 -14.28 -3.46
C ALA A 138 -0.89 -13.22 -3.80
N PHE A 139 0.30 -13.35 -3.21
CA PHE A 139 1.42 -12.46 -3.52
C PHE A 139 1.97 -12.65 -4.92
N LEU A 140 1.96 -13.87 -5.46
CA LEU A 140 2.34 -14.15 -6.85
C LEU A 140 1.44 -13.41 -7.83
N ILE A 141 0.11 -13.53 -7.69
CA ILE A 141 -0.85 -12.84 -8.56
C ILE A 141 -0.74 -11.33 -8.41
N SER A 142 -0.57 -10.83 -7.18
CA SER A 142 -0.36 -9.40 -6.94
C SER A 142 0.92 -8.89 -7.63
N GLY A 143 2.00 -9.66 -7.51
CA GLY A 143 3.27 -9.40 -8.19
C GLY A 143 3.13 -9.35 -9.71
N LEU A 144 2.40 -10.30 -10.30
CA LEU A 144 2.14 -10.32 -11.75
C LEU A 144 1.35 -9.09 -12.21
N ILE A 145 0.27 -8.72 -11.50
CA ILE A 145 -0.54 -7.54 -11.85
C ILE A 145 0.33 -6.27 -11.86
N HIS A 146 1.12 -6.07 -10.81
CA HIS A 146 1.98 -4.89 -10.70
C HIS A 146 3.18 -4.93 -11.64
N TYR A 147 3.74 -6.10 -11.91
CA TYR A 147 4.84 -6.27 -12.86
C TYR A 147 4.42 -5.97 -14.30
N ILE A 148 3.21 -6.38 -14.70
CA ILE A 148 2.64 -6.03 -16.01
C ILE A 148 2.45 -4.52 -16.10
N ALA A 149 1.84 -3.90 -15.08
CA ALA A 149 1.64 -2.45 -15.04
C ALA A 149 2.98 -1.67 -15.08
N GLU A 150 3.98 -2.12 -14.32
CA GLU A 150 5.33 -1.56 -14.33
C GLU A 150 6.01 -1.68 -15.70
N THR A 151 5.92 -2.85 -16.32
CA THR A 151 6.48 -3.10 -17.66
C THR A 151 5.83 -2.20 -18.71
N MET A 152 4.51 -2.01 -18.65
CA MET A 152 3.78 -1.11 -19.54
C MET A 152 4.16 0.37 -19.33
N ALA A 153 4.45 0.76 -18.08
CA ALA A 153 4.83 2.12 -17.76
C ALA A 153 6.29 2.44 -18.17
N LEU A 154 7.20 1.48 -18.05
CA LEU A 154 8.64 1.68 -18.27
C LEU A 154 9.15 1.16 -19.62
N ASP A 155 8.29 0.51 -20.40
CA ASP A 155 8.62 -0.14 -21.67
C ASP A 155 9.80 -1.14 -21.58
N HIS A 156 9.94 -1.81 -20.43
CA HIS A 156 10.96 -2.84 -20.22
C HIS A 156 10.56 -3.91 -19.20
N TRP A 157 11.11 -5.11 -19.35
CA TRP A 157 10.80 -6.29 -18.51
C TRP A 157 11.62 -6.38 -17.21
N ARG A 158 12.45 -5.39 -16.90
CA ARG A 158 13.24 -5.34 -15.66
C ARG A 158 12.45 -4.63 -14.57
N GLY A 159 11.59 -5.37 -13.88
CA GLY A 159 10.66 -4.83 -12.88
C GLY A 159 10.98 -5.25 -11.45
N GLY A 160 10.81 -4.32 -10.51
CA GLY A 160 10.96 -4.57 -9.08
C GLY A 160 9.68 -5.06 -8.39
N ALA A 161 8.53 -5.01 -9.07
CA ALA A 161 7.24 -5.42 -8.50
C ALA A 161 7.23 -6.88 -8.04
N MET A 162 7.60 -7.80 -8.94
CA MET A 162 7.56 -9.24 -8.68
C MET A 162 8.40 -9.65 -7.45
N PRO A 163 9.70 -9.29 -7.36
CA PRO A 163 10.48 -9.60 -6.16
C PRO A 163 9.91 -8.92 -4.91
N PHE A 164 9.45 -7.66 -5.00
CA PHE A 164 8.83 -6.97 -3.87
C PHE A 164 7.66 -7.75 -3.27
N PHE A 165 6.69 -8.18 -4.10
CA PHE A 165 5.51 -8.91 -3.61
C PHE A 165 5.87 -10.29 -3.08
N MET A 166 6.77 -11.01 -3.74
CA MET A 166 7.21 -12.33 -3.25
C MET A 166 7.96 -12.23 -1.91
N PHE A 167 8.75 -11.18 -1.70
CA PHE A 167 9.40 -10.93 -0.40
C PHE A 167 8.41 -10.71 0.74
N GLN A 168 7.21 -10.17 0.48
CA GLN A 168 6.19 -10.04 1.52
C GLN A 168 5.70 -11.42 1.99
N ALA A 169 5.48 -12.38 1.08
CA ALA A 169 5.10 -13.73 1.45
C ALA A 169 6.20 -14.41 2.28
N CYS A 170 7.46 -14.28 1.87
CA CYS A 170 8.62 -14.80 2.61
C CYS A 170 8.72 -14.19 4.01
N ALA A 171 8.59 -12.86 4.13
CA ALA A 171 8.66 -12.17 5.40
C ALA A 171 7.53 -12.56 6.34
N ILE A 172 6.32 -12.79 5.80
CA ILE A 172 5.20 -13.31 6.58
C ILE A 172 5.49 -14.72 7.10
N THR A 173 6.07 -15.61 6.29
CA THR A 173 6.47 -16.94 6.75
C THR A 173 7.49 -16.87 7.89
N VAL A 174 8.48 -15.99 7.78
CA VAL A 174 9.47 -15.77 8.83
C VAL A 174 8.84 -15.15 10.09
N GLU A 175 7.99 -14.13 9.92
CA GLU A 175 7.25 -13.47 11.00
C GLU A 175 6.38 -14.46 11.76
N ASP A 176 5.65 -15.34 11.07
CA ASP A 176 4.82 -16.37 11.70
C ASP A 176 5.65 -17.36 12.52
N PHE A 177 6.83 -17.75 12.03
CA PHE A 177 7.75 -18.62 12.75
C PHE A 177 8.31 -17.95 14.01
N ILE A 178 8.74 -16.68 13.92
CA ILE A 178 9.21 -15.90 15.06
C ILE A 178 8.10 -15.76 16.10
N LEU A 179 6.88 -15.42 15.70
CA LEU A 179 5.73 -15.30 16.60
C LEU A 179 5.36 -16.65 17.24
N PHE A 180 5.51 -17.77 16.51
CA PHE A 180 5.34 -19.10 17.07
C PHE A 180 6.39 -19.42 18.14
N ALA A 181 7.67 -19.16 17.86
CA ALA A 181 8.76 -19.37 18.81
C ALA A 181 8.61 -18.47 20.05
N ALA A 182 8.26 -17.20 19.86
CA ALA A 182 8.01 -16.25 20.94
C ALA A 182 6.88 -16.72 21.87
N ARG A 183 5.76 -17.20 21.31
CA ARG A 183 4.66 -17.77 22.08
C ARG A 183 5.09 -19.01 22.87
N LYS A 184 5.89 -19.90 22.28
CA LYS A 184 6.46 -21.06 22.98
C LYS A 184 7.41 -20.66 24.11
N ALA A 185 8.12 -19.55 23.96
CA ALA A 185 8.98 -18.98 25.01
C ALA A 185 8.19 -18.19 26.08
N GLY A 186 6.86 -18.18 26.05
CA GLY A 186 6.02 -17.52 27.05
C GLY A 186 5.81 -16.02 26.80
N ILE A 187 6.29 -15.48 25.68
CA ILE A 187 6.03 -14.07 25.30
C ILE A 187 4.54 -13.94 24.94
N ARG A 188 3.83 -13.12 25.71
CA ARG A 188 2.40 -12.84 25.50
C ARG A 188 2.22 -11.64 24.58
N ASP A 189 1.13 -11.63 23.82
CA ASP A 189 0.72 -10.44 23.08
C ASP A 189 0.44 -9.29 24.05
N GLY A 190 0.81 -8.08 23.64
CA GLY A 190 0.75 -6.89 24.46
C GLY A 190 1.27 -5.68 23.69
N TRP A 191 1.13 -4.48 24.25
CA TRP A 191 1.50 -3.25 23.56
C TRP A 191 2.97 -3.25 23.14
N ALA A 192 3.88 -3.79 23.96
CA ALA A 192 5.32 -3.82 23.67
C ALA A 192 5.63 -4.68 22.44
N VAL A 193 5.03 -5.87 22.35
CA VAL A 193 5.15 -6.75 21.18
C VAL A 193 4.60 -6.06 19.93
N ARG A 194 3.47 -5.36 20.05
CA ARG A 194 2.87 -4.60 18.94
C ARG A 194 3.73 -3.40 18.53
N ALA A 195 4.35 -2.69 19.47
CA ALA A 195 5.24 -1.58 19.17
C ALA A 195 6.47 -2.05 18.38
N VAL A 196 7.08 -3.17 18.79
CA VAL A 196 8.15 -3.83 18.02
C VAL A 196 7.63 -4.25 16.64
N GLY A 197 6.43 -4.82 16.57
CA GLY A 197 5.80 -5.21 15.32
C GLY A 197 5.53 -4.04 14.35
N TYR A 198 5.14 -2.88 14.86
CA TYR A 198 5.03 -1.65 14.07
C TYR A 198 6.39 -1.22 13.52
N ALA A 199 7.41 -1.16 14.37
CA ALA A 199 8.76 -0.80 13.94
C ALA A 199 9.30 -1.78 12.89
N TRP A 200 9.09 -3.08 13.10
CA TRP A 200 9.44 -4.15 12.15
C TRP A 200 8.71 -3.98 10.81
N THR A 201 7.39 -3.84 10.83
CA THR A 201 6.58 -3.70 9.61
C THR A 201 7.02 -2.47 8.82
N TRP A 202 7.26 -1.36 9.52
CA TRP A 202 7.70 -0.12 8.88
C TRP A 202 9.11 -0.24 8.30
N ALA A 203 10.05 -0.79 9.07
CA ALA A 203 11.41 -1.01 8.62
C ALA A 203 11.45 -1.97 7.41
N TRP A 204 10.62 -3.02 7.40
CA TRP A 204 10.52 -3.95 6.29
C TRP A 204 10.03 -3.26 5.01
N LEU A 205 8.96 -2.47 5.09
CA LEU A 205 8.45 -1.73 3.94
C LEU A 205 9.48 -0.70 3.44
N ALA A 206 10.12 0.04 4.33
CA ALA A 206 11.19 0.99 3.99
C ALA A 206 12.41 0.30 3.34
N LEU A 207 12.64 -0.99 3.63
CA LEU A 207 13.73 -1.78 3.05
C LEU A 207 13.40 -2.23 1.63
N THR A 208 12.20 -2.80 1.45
CA THR A 208 11.85 -3.51 0.21
C THR A 208 11.21 -2.61 -0.85
N LEU A 209 10.46 -1.58 -0.43
CA LEU A 209 9.72 -0.71 -1.36
C LEU A 209 10.61 0.07 -2.34
N PRO A 210 11.80 0.59 -1.97
CA PRO A 210 12.68 1.27 -2.92
C PRO A 210 13.02 0.43 -4.15
N GLY A 211 13.28 -0.86 -3.96
CA GLY A 211 13.63 -1.77 -5.07
C GLY A 211 12.53 -1.94 -6.12
N TRP A 212 11.29 -1.54 -5.82
CA TRP A 212 10.20 -1.47 -6.78
C TRP A 212 9.90 -0.04 -7.23
N GLN A 213 9.82 0.91 -6.30
CA GLN A 213 9.32 2.25 -6.62
C GLN A 213 10.35 3.15 -7.30
N GLU A 214 11.66 2.95 -7.08
CA GLU A 214 12.68 3.82 -7.67
C GLU A 214 12.61 3.85 -9.21
N SER A 215 12.47 2.69 -9.86
CA SER A 215 12.37 2.61 -11.32
C SER A 215 11.13 3.35 -11.85
N LEU A 216 10.01 3.28 -11.14
CA LEU A 216 8.78 3.98 -11.53
C LEU A 216 8.87 5.49 -11.32
N VAL A 217 9.52 5.93 -10.23
CA VAL A 217 9.82 7.33 -9.97
C VAL A 217 10.72 7.89 -11.08
N HIS A 218 11.80 7.19 -11.42
CA HIS A 218 12.69 7.55 -12.54
C HIS A 218 12.00 7.48 -13.90
N GLY A 219 10.95 6.66 -14.03
CA GLY A 219 10.04 6.65 -15.19
C GLY A 219 9.03 7.80 -15.22
N GLY A 220 9.07 8.73 -14.25
CA GLY A 220 8.21 9.91 -14.22
C GLY A 220 6.86 9.73 -13.51
N GLN A 221 6.62 8.61 -12.83
CA GLN A 221 5.33 8.34 -12.16
C GLN A 221 4.89 9.44 -11.19
N MET A 222 5.85 10.15 -10.60
CA MET A 222 5.63 11.17 -9.56
C MET A 222 5.83 12.61 -10.05
N GLU A 223 6.06 12.82 -11.36
CA GLU A 223 6.20 14.16 -11.95
C GLU A 223 4.83 14.86 -12.06
N GLU A 224 3.78 14.08 -12.33
CA GLU A 224 2.42 14.57 -12.37
C GLU A 224 1.78 14.51 -10.97
N GLY A 225 1.11 15.60 -10.61
CA GLY A 225 0.49 15.75 -9.30
C GLY A 225 -0.74 16.66 -9.35
N LEU A 226 -1.32 16.96 -8.19
CA LEU A 226 -2.45 17.87 -8.13
C LEU A 226 -2.03 19.26 -8.66
N PRO A 227 -2.81 19.87 -9.58
CA PRO A 227 -2.54 21.22 -10.09
C PRO A 227 -3.00 22.31 -9.12
N VAL A 228 -3.77 21.94 -8.09
CA VAL A 228 -4.36 22.85 -7.11
C VAL A 228 -3.89 22.47 -5.71
N SER A 229 -3.59 23.47 -4.88
CA SER A 229 -3.21 23.27 -3.48
C SER A 229 -3.98 24.21 -2.56
N VAL A 230 -4.70 23.63 -1.62
CA VAL A 230 -5.39 24.37 -0.55
C VAL A 230 -4.38 24.80 0.52
N LEU A 231 -3.38 23.97 0.79
CA LEU A 231 -2.33 24.27 1.76
C LEU A 231 -1.51 25.49 1.31
N MET A 232 -1.05 25.52 0.06
CA MET A 232 -0.33 26.68 -0.48
C MET A 232 -1.24 27.90 -0.66
N GLY A 233 -2.51 27.69 -1.03
CA GLY A 233 -3.51 28.74 -1.11
C GLY A 233 -3.72 29.45 0.23
N VAL A 234 -3.83 28.70 1.33
CA VAL A 234 -3.98 29.24 2.69
C VAL A 234 -2.68 29.85 3.20
N TRP A 235 -1.54 29.23 2.92
CA TRP A 235 -0.23 29.66 3.42
C TRP A 235 0.33 30.89 2.70
N GLN A 236 0.23 30.92 1.37
CA GLN A 236 0.90 31.90 0.49
C GLN A 236 -0.04 32.57 -0.53
N GLY A 237 -1.32 32.19 -0.59
CA GLY A 237 -2.24 32.67 -1.63
C GLY A 237 -2.08 31.96 -2.99
N GLU A 238 -1.24 30.93 -3.06
CA GLU A 238 -0.94 30.18 -4.28
C GLU A 238 -1.87 28.97 -4.42
N TRP A 239 -3.02 29.17 -5.05
CA TRP A 239 -4.03 28.11 -5.23
C TRP A 239 -3.72 27.16 -6.37
N VAL A 240 -2.97 27.61 -7.38
CA VAL A 240 -2.61 26.83 -8.57
C VAL A 240 -1.11 26.61 -8.60
N LEU A 241 -0.69 25.34 -8.61
CA LEU A 241 0.70 24.95 -8.69
C LEU A 241 1.16 24.94 -10.14
N ARG A 242 2.26 25.64 -10.44
CA ARG A 242 2.88 25.61 -11.76
C ARG A 242 3.44 24.23 -12.04
N SER A 243 3.21 23.68 -13.24
CA SER A 243 3.90 22.47 -13.69
C SER A 243 5.41 22.67 -13.57
N ARG A 244 6.12 21.60 -13.18
CA ARG A 244 7.56 21.56 -13.38
C ARG A 244 7.86 21.41 -14.87
#